data_AF-A0A7I7S8T2-F1
#
_entry.id   AF-A0A7I7S8T2-F1
#
_cell.length_a   1.000
_cell.length_b   1.000
_cell.length_c   1.000
_cell.angle_alpha   90.00
_cell.angle_beta   90.00
_cell.angle_gamma   90.00
#
_symmetry.space_group_name_H-M   'P 1'
#
loop_
_entity.id
_entity.type
_entity.pdbx_description
1 polymer ?
#
loop_
_entity_poly.entity_id
_entity_poly.type
_entity_poly.pdbx_seq_one_letter_code
_entity_poly.pdbx_strand_id
1 'polypeptide(L)'
;MKRLGLTIVTAFTALAFLLSGCSAGVINKGGDTTCKEYNGLEDNKQRDAVEKMIKDRKSEEGSNLEVSAVQVSVGAFCKTVGKDSSKISEADLS
;
A
#
# COMPACT_ATOMS: atom_id res chain seq x y z
N MET A 1 6.28 6.43 -48.67
CA MET A 1 7.21 5.37 -48.24
C MET A 1 8.30 5.96 -47.37
N LYS A 2 8.32 5.64 -46.08
CA LYS A 2 9.51 5.52 -45.21
C LYS A 2 9.03 5.03 -43.85
N ARG A 3 9.26 3.75 -43.61
CA ARG A 3 9.04 3.04 -42.35
C ARG A 3 10.21 3.39 -41.42
N LEU A 4 9.93 3.99 -40.28
CA LEU A 4 10.84 4.14 -39.13
C LEU A 4 9.91 3.97 -37.93
N GLY A 5 9.82 2.81 -37.31
CA GLY A 5 10.93 2.17 -36.61
C GLY A 5 10.60 2.32 -35.12
N LEU A 6 9.75 1.39 -34.64
CA LEU A 6 9.31 1.26 -33.26
C LEU A 6 10.53 0.94 -32.38
N THR A 7 11.05 1.95 -31.67
CA THR A 7 12.04 1.74 -30.61
C THR A 7 11.30 1.78 -29.29
N ILE A 8 10.92 0.59 -28.79
CA ILE A 8 10.42 0.42 -27.42
C ILE A 8 11.62 0.66 -26.50
N VAL A 9 11.76 1.89 -26.01
CA VAL A 9 12.57 2.15 -24.82
C VAL A 9 11.76 1.58 -23.66
N THR A 10 12.18 0.42 -23.17
CA THR A 10 11.74 -0.13 -21.88
C THR A 10 12.07 0.89 -20.81
N ALA A 11 11.10 1.75 -20.51
CA ALA A 11 11.11 2.63 -19.36
C ALA A 11 10.90 1.76 -18.12
N PHE A 12 11.97 1.18 -17.58
CA PHE A 12 12.02 0.87 -16.15
C PHE A 12 12.15 2.20 -15.40
N THR A 13 11.08 2.98 -15.39
CA THR A 13 10.92 4.06 -14.42
C THR A 13 10.64 3.40 -13.08
N ALA A 14 11.71 3.06 -12.35
CA ALA A 14 11.65 3.01 -10.90
C ALA A 14 11.45 4.45 -10.41
N LEU A 15 10.22 4.94 -10.57
CA LEU A 15 9.83 6.29 -10.19
C LEU A 15 9.67 6.32 -8.66
N ALA A 16 10.73 6.82 -8.03
CA ALA A 16 10.75 7.72 -6.89
C ALA A 16 9.75 7.44 -5.76
N PHE A 17 10.25 6.91 -4.63
CA PHE A 17 9.72 7.25 -3.30
C PHE A 17 10.86 7.24 -2.27
N LEU A 18 11.83 8.14 -2.44
CA LEU A 18 12.72 8.55 -1.35
C LEU A 18 12.65 10.08 -1.23
N LEU A 19 11.45 10.59 -0.95
CA LEU A 19 11.32 11.90 -0.33
C LEU A 19 11.71 11.72 1.14
N SER A 20 13.00 11.95 1.40
CA SER A 20 13.57 12.13 2.73
C SER A 20 12.92 13.35 3.39
N GLY A 21 12.00 13.12 4.32
CA GLY A 21 11.39 14.16 5.15
C GLY A 21 10.07 13.69 5.77
N CYS A 22 10.17 13.06 6.95
CA CYS A 22 9.08 12.39 7.68
C CYS A 22 8.61 11.08 7.00
N SER A 23 8.12 10.11 7.76
CA SER A 23 7.69 8.75 7.32
C SER A 23 6.48 8.72 6.36
N ALA A 24 6.29 9.78 5.57
CA ALA A 24 5.14 10.11 4.76
C ALA A 24 5.00 9.26 3.48
N GLY A 25 6.03 8.56 3.02
CA GLY A 25 6.00 7.84 1.74
C GLY A 25 5.02 6.65 1.69
N VAL A 26 4.96 5.88 2.78
CA VAL A 26 4.09 4.68 2.85
C VAL A 26 2.76 5.00 3.51
N ILE A 27 2.75 5.84 4.56
CA ILE A 27 1.52 6.25 5.24
C ILE A 27 0.57 6.93 4.25
N ASN A 28 1.06 7.76 3.32
CA ASN A 28 0.19 8.42 2.33
C ASN A 28 -0.40 7.48 1.27
N LYS A 29 0.05 6.23 1.17
CA LYS A 29 -0.56 5.25 0.26
C LYS A 29 -1.83 4.64 0.84
N GLY A 30 -1.96 4.59 2.17
CA GLY A 30 -3.12 3.97 2.82
C GLY A 30 -3.36 2.57 2.25
N GLY A 31 -4.54 2.36 1.66
CA GLY A 31 -4.94 1.10 1.02
C GLY A 31 -4.08 0.66 -0.17
N ASP A 32 -3.32 1.55 -0.80
CA ASP A 32 -2.41 1.25 -1.91
C ASP A 32 -1.04 0.75 -1.46
N THR A 33 -0.78 0.70 -0.15
CA THR A 33 0.43 0.08 0.40
C THR A 33 0.49 -1.38 -0.04
N THR A 34 1.62 -1.82 -0.58
CA THR A 34 1.79 -3.23 -0.96
C THR A 34 2.12 -4.10 0.26
N CYS A 35 1.85 -5.41 0.20
CA CYS A 35 2.18 -6.33 1.28
C CYS A 35 3.68 -6.36 1.59
N LYS A 36 4.54 -6.21 0.57
CA LYS A 36 5.99 -6.08 0.77
C LYS A 36 6.33 -4.83 1.57
N GLU A 37 5.73 -3.69 1.24
CA GLU A 37 5.94 -2.45 1.98
C GLU A 37 5.40 -2.58 3.40
N TYR A 38 4.16 -3.06 3.57
CA TYR A 38 3.50 -3.22 4.86
C TYR A 38 4.29 -4.11 5.83
N ASN A 39 4.78 -5.26 5.36
CA ASN A 39 5.58 -6.18 6.17
C ASN A 39 6.94 -5.59 6.57
N GLY A 40 7.43 -4.58 5.82
CA GLY A 40 8.67 -3.86 6.15
C GLY A 40 8.48 -2.64 7.06
N LEU A 41 7.24 -2.30 7.43
CA LEU A 41 6.93 -1.21 8.35
C LEU A 41 6.99 -1.68 9.81
N GLU A 42 7.30 -0.74 10.72
CA GLU A 42 7.07 -0.90 12.15
C GLU A 42 5.56 -0.98 12.47
N ASP A 43 5.18 -1.63 13.57
CA ASP A 43 3.78 -1.88 13.94
C ASP A 43 2.91 -0.62 14.00
N ASN A 44 3.45 0.50 14.49
CA ASN A 44 2.76 1.79 14.50
C ASN A 44 2.53 2.33 13.08
N LYS A 45 3.50 2.16 12.17
CA LYS A 45 3.41 2.58 10.77
C LYS A 45 2.47 1.69 9.96
N GLN A 46 2.43 0.40 10.27
CA GLN A 46 1.41 -0.51 9.75
C GLN A 46 0.02 -0.05 10.14
N ARG A 47 -0.14 0.33 11.40
CA ARG A 47 -1.41 0.86 11.91
C ARG A 47 -1.80 2.18 11.25
N ASP A 48 -0.86 3.12 11.08
CA ASP A 48 -1.10 4.38 10.36
C ASP A 48 -1.63 4.13 8.92
N ALA A 49 -1.06 3.15 8.21
CA ALA A 49 -1.50 2.79 6.86
C ALA A 49 -2.91 2.21 6.84
N VAL A 50 -3.27 1.40 7.85
CA VAL A 50 -4.61 0.83 8.03
C VAL A 50 -5.64 1.90 8.42
N GLU A 51 -5.29 2.79 9.35
CA GLU A 51 -6.14 3.93 9.74
C GLU A 51 -6.45 4.81 8.53
N LYS A 52 -5.44 5.12 7.71
CA LYS A 52 -5.65 5.85 6.47
C LYS A 52 -6.52 5.06 5.47
N MET A 53 -6.27 3.76 5.30
CA MET A 53 -7.10 2.92 4.41
C MET A 53 -8.58 2.95 4.81
N ILE A 54 -8.88 2.84 6.10
CA ILE A 54 -10.25 2.93 6.63
C ILE A 54 -10.83 4.32 6.35
N LYS A 55 -10.06 5.38 6.63
CA LYS A 55 -10.47 6.77 6.39
C LYS A 55 -10.75 7.06 4.93
N ASP A 56 -9.90 6.61 4.02
CA ASP A 56 -10.06 6.81 2.58
C ASP A 56 -11.30 6.07 2.05
N ARG A 57 -11.67 4.93 2.65
CA ARG A 57 -12.88 4.18 2.28
C ARG A 57 -14.17 4.74 2.86
N LYS A 58 -14.17 5.09 4.14
CA LYS A 58 -15.39 5.52 4.86
C LYS A 58 -15.57 7.04 4.90
N SER A 59 -14.56 7.81 4.48
CA SER A 59 -14.48 9.28 4.66
C SER A 59 -14.54 9.73 6.13
N GLU A 60 -14.35 8.80 7.07
CA GLU A 60 -14.38 9.01 8.53
C GLU A 60 -13.32 8.14 9.22
N GLU A 61 -12.90 8.52 10.42
CA GLU A 61 -11.89 7.76 11.16
C GLU A 61 -12.47 6.47 11.76
N GLY A 62 -11.76 5.36 11.59
CA GLY A 62 -12.15 4.08 12.19
C GLY A 62 -12.03 4.10 13.70
N SER A 63 -12.94 3.41 14.39
CA SER A 63 -12.74 3.14 15.83
C SER A 63 -11.46 2.33 16.07
N ASN A 64 -10.83 2.47 17.24
CA ASN A 64 -9.62 1.71 17.59
C ASN A 64 -9.79 0.18 17.43
N LEU A 65 -10.99 -0.33 17.70
CA LEU A 65 -11.33 -1.74 17.52
C LEU A 65 -11.37 -2.13 16.04
N GLU A 66 -12.01 -1.31 15.21
CA GLU A 66 -12.06 -1.53 13.75
C GLU A 66 -10.67 -1.51 13.15
N VAL A 67 -9.86 -0.49 13.48
CA VAL A 67 -8.47 -0.37 13.04
C VAL A 67 -7.68 -1.63 13.39
N SER A 68 -7.80 -2.11 14.63
CA SER A 68 -7.08 -3.29 15.09
C SER A 68 -7.53 -4.56 14.38
N ALA A 69 -8.85 -4.73 14.16
CA ALA A 69 -9.41 -5.86 13.44
C ALA A 69 -8.91 -5.89 11.99
N VAL A 70 -8.97 -4.75 11.30
CA VAL A 70 -8.48 -4.60 9.92
C VAL A 70 -6.97 -4.80 9.87
N GLN A 71 -6.21 -4.30 10.84
CA GLN A 71 -4.75 -4.48 10.90
C GLN A 71 -4.39 -5.97 10.98
N VAL A 72 -5.09 -6.74 11.81
CA VAL A 72 -4.90 -8.20 11.90
C VAL A 72 -5.26 -8.88 10.58
N SER A 73 -6.38 -8.50 9.95
CA SER A 73 -6.80 -9.05 8.65
C SER A 73 -5.79 -8.77 7.54
N VAL A 74 -5.29 -7.54 7.45
CA VAL A 74 -4.24 -7.13 6.50
C VAL A 74 -2.97 -7.93 6.75
N GLY A 75 -2.53 -8.03 8.01
CA GLY A 75 -1.35 -8.81 8.38
C GLY A 75 -1.50 -10.30 8.02
N ALA A 76 -2.66 -10.89 8.27
CA ALA A 76 -2.95 -12.28 7.90
C ALA A 76 -2.97 -12.47 6.38
N PHE A 77 -3.65 -11.59 5.64
CA PHE A 77 -3.70 -11.59 4.18
C PHE A 77 -2.29 -11.54 3.60
N CYS A 78 -1.48 -10.55 3.99
CA CYS A 78 -0.13 -10.35 3.46
C CYS A 78 0.86 -11.47 3.82
N LYS A 79 0.56 -12.29 4.84
CA LYS A 79 1.37 -13.45 5.22
C LYS A 79 0.93 -14.76 4.60
N THR A 80 -0.28 -14.84 4.02
CA THR A 80 -0.89 -16.11 3.60
C THR A 80 -1.36 -16.11 2.15
N VAL A 81 -2.24 -15.18 1.78
CA VAL A 81 -2.90 -15.13 0.47
C VAL A 81 -2.28 -14.09 -0.46
N GLY A 82 -1.88 -12.95 0.11
CA GLY A 82 -1.31 -11.83 -0.61
C GLY A 82 0.08 -12.14 -1.16
N LYS A 83 0.38 -11.54 -2.32
CA LYS A 83 1.75 -11.50 -2.87
C LYS A 83 2.43 -10.22 -2.43
N ASP A 84 3.74 -10.13 -2.57
CA ASP A 84 4.52 -8.91 -2.32
C ASP A 84 3.92 -7.66 -2.97
N SER A 85 3.36 -7.80 -4.18
CA SER A 85 2.75 -6.71 -4.95
C SER A 85 1.26 -6.48 -4.65
N SER A 86 0.60 -7.36 -3.89
CA SER A 86 -0.80 -7.19 -3.50
C SER A 86 -0.94 -5.96 -2.61
N LYS A 87 -1.99 -5.18 -2.81
CA LYS A 87 -2.31 -4.02 -2.01
C LYS A 87 -3.06 -4.43 -0.75
N ILE A 88 -2.83 -3.73 0.36
CA ILE A 88 -3.50 -4.05 1.63
C ILE A 88 -5.02 -3.81 1.60
N SER A 89 -5.51 -2.95 0.71
CA SER A 89 -6.96 -2.74 0.48
C SER A 89 -7.69 -3.98 -0.03
N GLU A 90 -6.96 -4.95 -0.61
CA GLU A 90 -7.48 -6.24 -1.05
C GLU A 90 -7.75 -7.21 0.11
N ALA A 91 -7.16 -6.98 1.29
CA ALA A 91 -7.34 -7.82 2.47
C ALA A 91 -8.71 -7.64 3.14
N ASP A 92 -9.35 -6.50 2.90
CA ASP A 92 -10.64 -6.19 3.48
C ASP A 92 -11.73 -6.76 2.58
N LEU A 93 -12.34 -7.84 3.05
CA LEU A 93 -13.39 -8.60 2.37
C LEU A 93 -14.77 -7.94 2.54
N SER A 94 -14.87 -6.61 2.48
CA SER A 94 -16.08 -5.85 2.79
C SER A 94 -16.37 -4.74 1.80
#